data_AF-A0A350XEC2-F1
#
_entry.id   AF-A0A350XEC2-F1
#
_cell.length_a   1.000
_cell.length_b   1.000
_cell.length_c   1.000
_cell.angle_alpha   90.00
_cell.angle_beta   90.00
_cell.angle_gamma   90.00
#
_symmetry.space_group_name_H-M   'P 1'
#
loop_
_entity.id
_entity.type
_entity.pdbx_description
1 polymer ?
#
loop_
_entity_poly.entity_id
_entity_poly.type
_entity_poly.pdbx_seq_one_letter_code
_entity_poly.pdbx_strand_id
1 'polypeptide(L)'
;MFNPTEILINTFVQNLRDGYHRTYGGWKTDYEDIIGWAGSMALENIANSDALYHNVEHTILVTLVGQEILRGKHIREGGISCEDWLHCIISLLCHDIGYVKGVCRADRDQERLYATGKDGGMVALPPGASDASLTPYHVDRAKLFIEERFGGHKLIDAEVIKRNIELTRFPVPVAEDHQDTVNYSGLVRAADLIGQLSDPRYLKKITSLYYEFEETGVNKALGYSHPGDLRKNYSKFYWHGVYPYIKDALRYLTLTQQGKQIIANLYSNVFVVEHEKVEEDRRQLVEHR
;
A
#
# COMPACT_ATOMS: atom_id res chain seq x y z
N MET A 1 -3.47 -27.64 -11.87
CA MET A 1 -4.53 -26.60 -11.75
C MET A 1 -3.87 -25.27 -12.12
N PHE A 2 -4.49 -24.43 -12.95
CA PHE A 2 -3.92 -23.12 -13.31
C PHE A 2 -4.17 -22.13 -12.17
N ASN A 3 -3.10 -21.52 -11.63
CA ASN A 3 -3.17 -20.56 -10.53
C ASN A 3 -2.63 -19.19 -10.98
N PRO A 4 -3.51 -18.21 -11.29
CA PRO A 4 -3.09 -16.86 -11.68
C PRO A 4 -2.24 -16.15 -10.61
N THR A 5 -2.52 -16.41 -9.33
CA THR A 5 -1.83 -15.76 -8.22
C THR A 5 -0.35 -16.15 -8.20
N GLU A 6 -0.04 -17.43 -8.42
CA GLU A 6 1.34 -17.93 -8.49
C GLU A 6 2.14 -17.22 -9.61
N ILE A 7 1.53 -17.00 -10.77
CA ILE A 7 2.17 -16.30 -11.90
C ILE A 7 2.47 -14.85 -11.54
N LEU A 8 1.53 -14.15 -10.88
CA LEU A 8 1.71 -12.78 -10.43
C LEU A 8 2.85 -12.68 -9.40
N ILE A 9 2.87 -13.56 -8.40
CA ILE A 9 3.90 -13.61 -7.36
C ILE A 9 5.28 -13.83 -8.00
N ASN A 10 5.43 -14.86 -8.83
CA ASN A 10 6.71 -15.18 -9.47
C ASN A 10 7.23 -14.05 -10.35
N THR A 11 6.36 -13.43 -11.14
CA THR A 11 6.72 -12.29 -12.00
C THR A 11 7.14 -11.08 -11.18
N PHE A 12 6.40 -10.78 -10.11
CA PHE A 12 6.70 -9.66 -9.23
C PHE A 12 8.02 -9.85 -8.47
N VAL A 13 8.28 -11.05 -7.94
CA VAL A 13 9.55 -11.37 -7.26
C VAL A 13 10.73 -11.14 -8.20
N GLN A 14 10.61 -11.51 -9.48
CA GLN A 14 11.64 -11.19 -10.47
C GLN A 14 11.80 -9.68 -10.68
N ASN A 15 10.71 -8.91 -10.73
CA ASN A 15 10.77 -7.45 -10.84
C ASN A 15 11.47 -6.77 -9.64
N LEU A 16 11.35 -7.32 -8.44
CA LEU A 16 12.06 -6.82 -7.25
C LEU A 16 13.57 -7.05 -7.37
N ARG A 17 13.96 -8.26 -7.76
CA ARG A 17 15.36 -8.64 -7.99
C ARG A 17 16.00 -7.78 -9.07
N ASP A 18 15.32 -7.67 -10.21
CA ASP A 18 15.72 -6.80 -11.31
C ASP A 18 15.88 -5.34 -10.86
N GLY A 19 14.99 -4.84 -10.01
CA GLY A 19 15.07 -3.48 -9.48
C GLY A 19 16.32 -3.24 -8.63
N TYR A 20 16.63 -4.20 -7.76
CA TYR A 20 17.85 -4.18 -6.96
C TYR A 20 19.10 -4.26 -7.85
N HIS A 21 19.15 -5.25 -8.75
CA HIS A 21 20.28 -5.48 -9.64
C HIS A 21 20.55 -4.28 -10.58
N ARG A 22 19.50 -3.65 -11.12
CA ARG A 22 19.65 -2.44 -11.95
C ARG A 22 20.22 -1.24 -11.18
N THR A 23 20.04 -1.21 -9.86
CA THR A 23 20.47 -0.10 -9.01
C THR A 23 21.89 -0.32 -8.48
N TYR A 24 22.20 -1.54 -8.03
CA TYR A 24 23.45 -1.86 -7.33
C TYR A 24 24.37 -2.82 -8.10
N GLY A 25 23.94 -3.33 -9.25
CA GLY A 25 24.65 -4.39 -9.98
C GLY A 25 24.78 -5.65 -9.13
N GLY A 26 25.96 -6.27 -9.14
CA GLY A 26 26.28 -7.44 -8.31
C GLY A 26 26.79 -7.11 -6.90
N TRP A 27 26.49 -5.92 -6.35
CA TRP A 27 26.91 -5.56 -5.01
C TRP A 27 25.93 -6.10 -3.94
N LYS A 28 26.44 -6.77 -2.91
CA LYS A 28 25.63 -7.43 -1.85
C LYS A 28 24.48 -8.26 -2.43
N THR A 29 24.80 -9.23 -3.28
CA THR A 29 23.80 -10.08 -3.97
C THR A 29 22.91 -10.88 -3.02
N ASP A 30 23.37 -11.13 -1.79
CA ASP A 30 22.56 -11.72 -0.72
C ASP A 30 21.30 -10.88 -0.42
N TYR A 31 21.35 -9.56 -0.59
CA TYR A 31 20.19 -8.68 -0.37
C TYR A 31 19.15 -8.86 -1.47
N GLU A 32 19.58 -9.08 -2.72
CA GLU A 32 18.68 -9.40 -3.84
C GLU A 32 17.88 -10.68 -3.57
N ASP A 33 18.55 -11.70 -3.02
CA ASP A 33 17.91 -12.96 -2.63
C ASP A 33 16.96 -12.80 -1.44
N ILE A 34 17.34 -12.03 -0.42
CA ILE A 34 16.48 -11.73 0.73
C ILE A 34 15.23 -10.97 0.28
N ILE A 35 15.37 -9.99 -0.61
CA ILE A 35 14.24 -9.24 -1.19
C ILE A 35 13.30 -10.19 -1.93
N GLY A 36 13.84 -11.09 -2.77
CA GLY A 36 13.03 -12.05 -3.49
C GLY A 36 12.26 -12.98 -2.55
N TRP A 37 12.93 -13.52 -1.53
CA TRP A 37 12.30 -14.34 -0.50
C TRP A 37 11.22 -13.57 0.29
N ALA A 38 11.50 -12.34 0.69
CA ALA A 38 10.53 -11.50 1.42
C ALA A 38 9.30 -11.20 0.55
N GLY A 39 9.50 -10.99 -0.75
CA GLY A 39 8.43 -10.80 -1.73
C GLY A 39 7.50 -12.01 -1.83
N SER A 40 8.07 -13.21 -2.00
CA SER A 40 7.29 -14.45 -1.98
C SER A 40 6.56 -14.63 -0.66
N MET A 41 7.26 -14.45 0.47
CA MET A 41 6.71 -14.64 1.80
C MET A 41 5.52 -13.71 2.08
N ALA A 42 5.64 -12.42 1.78
CA ALA A 42 4.57 -11.47 2.01
C ALA A 42 3.36 -11.78 1.13
N LEU A 43 3.56 -12.02 -0.18
CA LEU A 43 2.44 -12.25 -1.09
C LEU A 43 1.77 -13.60 -0.90
N GLU A 44 2.46 -14.65 -0.46
CA GLU A 44 1.84 -15.92 -0.09
C GLU A 44 0.91 -15.75 1.13
N ASN A 45 1.27 -14.90 2.10
CA ASN A 45 0.38 -14.57 3.21
C ASN A 45 -0.82 -13.75 2.73
N ILE A 46 -0.58 -12.68 1.97
CA ILE A 46 -1.63 -11.79 1.46
C ILE A 46 -2.58 -12.50 0.49
N ALA A 47 -2.10 -13.51 -0.24
CA ALA A 47 -2.93 -14.34 -1.12
C ALA A 47 -3.99 -15.18 -0.38
N ASN A 48 -3.80 -15.42 0.92
CA ASN A 48 -4.79 -16.09 1.76
C ASN A 48 -5.86 -15.13 2.30
N SER A 49 -5.74 -13.83 2.01
CA SER A 49 -6.68 -12.83 2.49
C SER A 49 -8.01 -12.87 1.73
N ASP A 50 -9.10 -12.66 2.46
CA ASP A 50 -10.44 -12.42 1.89
C ASP A 50 -10.82 -10.92 1.83
N ALA A 51 -9.87 -10.01 2.04
CA ALA A 51 -10.03 -8.58 1.78
C ALA A 51 -10.21 -8.31 0.26
N LEU A 52 -11.15 -7.43 -0.09
CA LEU A 52 -11.55 -7.20 -1.48
C LEU A 52 -10.56 -6.31 -2.26
N TYR A 53 -9.98 -5.33 -1.59
CA TYR A 53 -9.13 -4.29 -2.17
C TYR A 53 -7.67 -4.42 -1.73
N HIS A 54 -7.42 -4.52 -0.42
CA HIS A 54 -6.06 -4.63 0.15
C HIS A 54 -5.53 -6.06 -0.04
N ASN A 55 -5.17 -6.40 -1.28
CA ASN A 55 -4.82 -7.75 -1.72
C ASN A 55 -3.45 -7.81 -2.44
N VAL A 56 -3.15 -8.96 -3.05
CA VAL A 56 -1.88 -9.22 -3.77
C VAL A 56 -1.59 -8.16 -4.83
N GLU A 57 -2.60 -7.77 -5.61
CA GLU A 57 -2.41 -6.81 -6.69
C GLU A 57 -2.09 -5.41 -6.16
N HIS A 58 -2.80 -4.98 -5.10
CA HIS A 58 -2.51 -3.70 -4.43
C HIS A 58 -1.07 -3.67 -3.91
N THR A 59 -0.66 -4.71 -3.18
CA THR A 59 0.69 -4.81 -2.60
C THR A 59 1.79 -4.77 -3.68
N ILE A 60 1.58 -5.46 -4.80
CA ILE A 60 2.48 -5.42 -5.96
C ILE A 60 2.63 -3.99 -6.49
N LEU A 61 1.52 -3.29 -6.74
CA LEU A 61 1.54 -1.95 -7.31
C LEU A 61 2.23 -0.95 -6.38
N VAL A 62 1.89 -0.96 -5.09
CA VAL A 62 2.53 -0.13 -4.05
C VAL A 62 4.03 -0.38 -4.01
N THR A 63 4.46 -1.63 -3.99
CA THR A 63 5.88 -1.96 -3.89
C THR A 63 6.66 -1.55 -5.13
N LEU A 64 6.12 -1.78 -6.33
CA LEU A 64 6.78 -1.37 -7.58
C LEU A 64 6.88 0.16 -7.71
N VAL A 65 5.87 0.91 -7.26
CA VAL A 65 5.95 2.36 -7.19
C VAL A 65 7.02 2.80 -6.20
N GLY A 66 7.06 2.21 -5.01
CA GLY A 66 8.09 2.52 -4.00
C GLY A 66 9.49 2.21 -4.50
N GLN A 67 9.68 1.10 -5.21
CA GLN A 67 10.95 0.75 -5.87
C GLN A 67 11.40 1.84 -6.86
N GLU A 68 10.50 2.36 -7.69
CA GLU A 68 10.82 3.43 -8.64
C GLU A 68 11.03 4.79 -7.95
N ILE A 69 10.35 5.07 -6.83
CA ILE A 69 10.62 6.24 -5.99
C ILE A 69 12.05 6.18 -5.43
N LEU A 70 12.44 5.04 -4.84
CA LEU A 70 13.78 4.85 -4.29
C LEU A 70 14.84 5.00 -5.39
N ARG A 71 14.62 4.38 -6.54
CA ARG A 71 15.51 4.51 -7.71
C ARG A 71 15.65 5.97 -8.14
N GLY A 72 14.54 6.70 -8.25
CA GLY A 72 14.55 8.12 -8.58
C GLY A 72 15.29 8.96 -7.54
N LYS A 73 15.08 8.70 -6.25
CA LYS A 73 15.82 9.37 -5.16
C LYS A 73 17.32 9.07 -5.24
N HIS A 74 17.70 7.82 -5.48
CA HIS A 74 19.11 7.44 -5.64
C HIS A 74 19.75 8.15 -6.84
N ILE A 75 19.04 8.27 -7.98
CA ILE A 75 19.52 9.03 -9.15
C ILE A 75 19.69 10.52 -8.82
N ARG A 76 18.75 11.11 -8.08
CA ARG A 76 18.75 12.54 -7.76
C ARG A 76 19.78 12.93 -6.72
N GLU A 77 19.89 12.14 -5.66
CA GLU A 77 20.56 12.51 -4.41
C GLU A 77 21.72 11.56 -4.06
N GLY A 78 21.76 10.37 -4.67
CA GLY A 78 22.65 9.29 -4.26
C GLY A 78 22.30 8.73 -2.88
N GLY A 79 23.27 8.03 -2.27
CA GLY A 79 23.27 7.76 -0.83
C GLY A 79 22.32 6.69 -0.30
N ILE A 80 21.36 6.18 -1.08
CA ILE A 80 20.54 5.04 -0.64
C ILE A 80 21.41 3.78 -0.58
N SER A 81 21.66 3.27 0.62
CA SER A 81 22.41 2.03 0.83
C SER A 81 21.58 0.79 0.46
N CYS A 82 22.22 -0.36 0.28
CA CYS A 82 21.54 -1.64 0.07
C CYS A 82 20.63 -1.99 1.27
N GLU A 83 21.07 -1.66 2.48
CA GLU A 83 20.29 -1.76 3.71
C GLU A 83 19.04 -0.89 3.64
N ASP A 84 19.15 0.40 3.31
CA ASP A 84 17.98 1.28 3.22
C ASP A 84 16.98 0.76 2.19
N TRP A 85 17.48 0.30 1.04
CA TRP A 85 16.65 -0.31 -0.01
C TRP A 85 15.93 -1.56 0.49
N LEU A 86 16.66 -2.50 1.11
CA LEU A 86 16.12 -3.74 1.67
C LEU A 86 14.98 -3.45 2.66
N HIS A 87 15.23 -2.57 3.64
CA HIS A 87 14.22 -2.25 4.66
C HIS A 87 13.00 -1.55 4.04
N CYS A 88 13.20 -0.63 3.10
CA CYS A 88 12.08 0.00 2.40
C CYS A 88 11.24 -1.00 1.62
N ILE A 89 11.87 -1.91 0.86
CA ILE A 89 11.14 -2.93 0.10
C ILE A 89 10.37 -3.86 1.04
N ILE A 90 10.96 -4.32 2.15
CA ILE A 90 10.23 -5.14 3.13
C ILE A 90 9.07 -4.35 3.76
N SER A 91 9.26 -3.05 4.03
CA SER A 91 8.19 -2.17 4.55
C SER A 91 7.02 -2.10 3.58
N LEU A 92 7.27 -1.92 2.28
CA LEU A 92 6.25 -1.88 1.24
C LEU A 92 5.55 -3.22 1.07
N LEU A 93 6.30 -4.33 1.11
CA LEU A 93 5.72 -5.67 1.00
C LEU A 93 4.78 -6.00 2.17
N CYS A 94 5.07 -5.46 3.35
CA CYS A 94 4.38 -5.82 4.58
C CYS A 94 3.45 -4.72 5.12
N HIS A 95 3.28 -3.58 4.44
CA HIS A 95 2.48 -2.46 4.99
C HIS A 95 1.04 -2.86 5.34
N ASP A 96 0.43 -3.69 4.49
CA ASP A 96 -0.94 -4.20 4.64
C ASP A 96 -1.03 -5.65 5.11
N ILE A 97 0.09 -6.30 5.43
CA ILE A 97 0.06 -7.70 5.83
C ILE A 97 -0.79 -7.94 7.09
N GLY A 98 -0.96 -6.90 7.91
CA GLY A 98 -1.80 -6.94 9.10
C GLY A 98 -3.30 -7.08 8.84
N TYR A 99 -3.77 -6.98 7.59
CA TYR A 99 -5.14 -7.35 7.24
C TYR A 99 -5.39 -8.86 7.38
N VAL A 100 -4.37 -9.68 7.14
CA VAL A 100 -4.51 -11.14 7.03
C VAL A 100 -4.86 -11.76 8.39
N LYS A 101 -6.03 -12.39 8.53
CA LYS A 101 -6.38 -13.25 9.66
C LYS A 101 -5.38 -14.42 9.76
N GLY A 102 -4.90 -14.73 10.97
CA GLY A 102 -3.97 -15.84 11.22
C GLY A 102 -2.49 -15.51 11.01
N VAL A 103 -2.16 -14.27 10.60
CA VAL A 103 -0.79 -13.87 10.28
C VAL A 103 0.08 -13.61 11.52
N CYS A 104 -0.53 -13.16 12.61
CA CYS A 104 0.15 -12.93 13.89
C CYS A 104 0.06 -14.19 14.76
N ARG A 105 1.13 -14.54 15.49
CA ARG A 105 1.19 -15.78 16.30
C ARG A 105 0.08 -15.93 17.33
N ALA A 106 -0.45 -14.82 17.83
CA ALA A 106 -1.49 -14.80 18.85
C ALA A 106 -2.91 -14.99 18.28
N ASP A 107 -3.09 -14.92 16.95
CA ASP A 107 -4.39 -15.11 16.30
C ASP A 107 -4.96 -16.52 16.56
N ARG A 108 -6.28 -16.59 16.76
CA ARG A 108 -7.02 -17.81 17.06
C ARG A 108 -8.26 -17.90 16.16
N ASP A 109 -8.08 -18.42 14.96
CA ASP A 109 -9.12 -18.46 13.93
C ASP A 109 -10.39 -19.20 14.38
N GLN A 110 -10.25 -20.30 15.12
CA GLN A 110 -11.39 -21.08 15.61
C GLN A 110 -12.27 -20.28 16.59
N GLU A 111 -11.66 -19.36 17.34
CA GLU A 111 -12.33 -18.47 18.29
C GLU A 111 -12.75 -17.13 17.65
N ARG A 112 -12.34 -16.86 16.40
CA ARG A 112 -12.42 -15.56 15.71
C ARG A 112 -11.81 -14.43 16.54
N LEU A 113 -10.72 -14.72 17.23
CA LEU A 113 -10.03 -13.78 18.12
C LEU A 113 -8.65 -13.47 17.57
N TYR A 114 -8.41 -12.20 17.25
CA TYR A 114 -7.23 -11.76 16.50
C TYR A 114 -6.45 -10.69 17.26
N ALA A 115 -5.13 -10.70 17.15
CA ALA A 115 -4.27 -9.71 17.78
C ALA A 115 -4.56 -8.30 17.25
N THR A 116 -4.58 -7.31 18.11
CA THR A 116 -4.67 -5.90 17.71
C THR A 116 -3.31 -5.33 17.32
N GLY A 117 -2.22 -6.05 17.61
CA GLY A 117 -0.85 -5.57 17.45
C GLY A 117 -0.34 -4.65 18.56
N LYS A 118 -1.21 -4.25 19.51
CA LYS A 118 -0.84 -3.38 20.65
C LYS A 118 -0.98 -4.09 21.98
N ASP A 119 0.08 -4.08 22.79
CA ASP A 119 0.08 -4.48 24.21
C ASP A 119 -0.62 -5.82 24.52
N GLY A 120 -0.53 -6.79 23.59
CA GLY A 120 -1.20 -8.09 23.71
C GLY A 120 -2.74 -8.06 23.61
N GLY A 121 -3.32 -6.93 23.24
CA GLY A 121 -4.75 -6.77 23.05
C GLY A 121 -5.27 -7.61 21.89
N MET A 122 -6.49 -8.11 22.02
CA MET A 122 -7.17 -8.95 21.03
C MET A 122 -8.53 -8.35 20.65
N VAL A 123 -8.98 -8.60 19.43
CA VAL A 123 -10.31 -8.22 18.91
C VAL A 123 -11.06 -9.47 18.45
N ALA A 124 -12.32 -9.60 18.86
CA ALA A 124 -13.20 -10.66 18.38
C ALA A 124 -13.96 -10.18 17.14
N LEU A 125 -13.94 -10.96 16.07
CA LEU A 125 -14.70 -10.66 14.85
C LEU A 125 -16.00 -11.47 14.78
N PRO A 126 -17.09 -10.87 14.26
CA PRO A 126 -18.34 -11.59 14.09
C PRO A 126 -18.21 -12.69 13.00
N PRO A 127 -19.01 -13.76 13.06
CA PRO A 127 -19.08 -14.73 11.98
C PRO A 127 -19.38 -14.05 10.62
N GLY A 128 -18.59 -14.38 9.60
CA GLY A 128 -18.74 -13.82 8.25
C GLY A 128 -17.97 -12.52 7.99
N ALA A 129 -17.26 -11.97 8.99
CA ALA A 129 -16.34 -10.86 8.77
C ALA A 129 -15.17 -11.26 7.86
N SER A 130 -14.82 -10.38 6.91
CA SER A 130 -13.62 -10.51 6.10
C SER A 130 -12.40 -9.94 6.86
N ASP A 131 -11.22 -10.08 6.25
CA ASP A 131 -9.98 -9.46 6.70
C ASP A 131 -10.08 -7.92 6.73
N ALA A 132 -10.99 -7.32 5.95
CA ALA A 132 -11.24 -5.89 5.98
C ALA A 132 -11.67 -5.39 7.37
N SER A 133 -12.32 -6.23 8.19
CA SER A 133 -12.63 -5.90 9.59
C SER A 133 -11.40 -5.57 10.45
N LEU A 134 -10.19 -5.94 10.00
CA LEU A 134 -8.94 -5.64 10.69
C LEU A 134 -8.32 -4.29 10.26
N THR A 135 -8.93 -3.50 9.36
CA THR A 135 -8.46 -2.14 9.01
C THR A 135 -8.09 -1.29 10.23
N PRO A 136 -8.83 -1.25 11.35
CA PRO A 136 -8.43 -0.41 12.48
C PRO A 136 -7.10 -0.81 13.15
N TYR A 137 -6.63 -2.04 12.90
CA TYR A 137 -5.48 -2.64 13.55
C TYR A 137 -4.35 -3.01 12.57
N HIS A 138 -4.57 -2.91 11.26
CA HIS A 138 -3.66 -3.48 10.25
C HIS A 138 -2.21 -2.98 10.39
N VAL A 139 -1.97 -1.69 10.62
CA VAL A 139 -0.60 -1.16 10.80
C VAL A 139 0.07 -1.74 12.03
N ASP A 140 -0.64 -1.82 13.16
CA ASP A 140 -0.08 -2.38 14.39
C ASP A 140 0.16 -3.88 14.27
N ARG A 141 -0.77 -4.59 13.63
CA ARG A 141 -0.63 -6.02 13.30
C ARG A 141 0.54 -6.26 12.36
N ALA A 142 0.74 -5.42 11.34
CA ALA A 142 1.88 -5.49 10.44
C ALA A 142 3.20 -5.30 11.21
N LYS A 143 3.27 -4.35 12.14
CA LYS A 143 4.44 -4.16 13.01
C LYS A 143 4.69 -5.36 13.92
N LEU A 144 3.65 -5.92 14.51
CA LEU A 144 3.75 -7.15 15.31
C LEU A 144 4.28 -8.31 14.46
N PHE A 145 3.77 -8.48 13.24
CA PHE A 145 4.25 -9.48 12.30
C PHE A 145 5.75 -9.30 11.99
N ILE A 146 6.19 -8.07 11.73
CA ILE A 146 7.59 -7.75 11.49
C ILE A 146 8.46 -8.11 12.70
N GLU A 147 8.01 -7.79 13.92
CA GLU A 147 8.71 -8.16 15.14
C GLU A 147 8.80 -9.69 15.29
N GLU A 148 7.69 -10.40 15.11
CA GLU A 148 7.63 -11.86 15.24
C GLU A 148 8.52 -12.57 14.21
N ARG A 149 8.64 -12.01 13.00
CA ARG A 149 9.36 -12.62 11.88
C ARG A 149 10.83 -12.24 11.81
N PHE A 150 11.16 -10.99 12.15
CA PHE A 150 12.47 -10.39 11.93
C PHE A 150 13.14 -9.84 13.20
N GLY A 151 12.48 -9.91 14.35
CA GLY A 151 13.05 -9.48 15.63
C GLY A 151 14.40 -10.14 15.90
N GLY A 152 15.44 -9.33 16.14
CA GLY A 152 16.81 -9.79 16.38
C GLY A 152 17.54 -10.34 15.16
N HIS A 153 17.02 -10.16 13.94
CA HIS A 153 17.70 -10.59 12.72
C HIS A 153 18.95 -9.74 12.44
N LYS A 154 20.02 -10.36 11.92
CA LYS A 154 21.33 -9.70 11.75
C LYS A 154 21.38 -8.67 10.60
N LEU A 155 20.62 -8.93 9.53
CA LEU A 155 20.62 -8.12 8.31
C LEU A 155 19.33 -7.30 8.14
N ILE A 156 18.30 -7.58 8.95
CA ILE A 156 16.98 -6.96 8.83
C ILE A 156 16.69 -6.31 10.18
N ASP A 157 16.69 -4.99 10.20
CA ASP A 157 16.31 -4.16 11.32
C ASP A 157 14.79 -3.98 11.34
N ALA A 158 14.15 -4.71 12.26
CA ALA A 158 12.71 -4.67 12.46
C ALA A 158 12.21 -3.26 12.86
N GLU A 159 12.99 -2.48 13.61
CA GLU A 159 12.58 -1.14 14.06
C GLU A 159 12.59 -0.12 12.93
N VAL A 160 13.51 -0.23 11.97
CA VAL A 160 13.46 0.58 10.74
C VAL A 160 12.18 0.29 9.96
N ILE A 161 11.84 -0.99 9.77
CA ILE A 161 10.65 -1.40 9.02
C ILE A 161 9.37 -0.96 9.74
N LYS A 162 9.29 -1.15 11.06
CA LYS A 162 8.13 -0.71 11.87
C LYS A 162 7.93 0.80 11.83
N ARG A 163 9.00 1.59 11.77
CA ARG A 163 8.91 3.05 11.58
C ARG A 163 8.39 3.41 10.19
N ASN A 164 8.86 2.72 9.16
CA ASN A 164 8.39 2.94 7.80
C ASN A 164 6.90 2.62 7.62
N ILE A 165 6.44 1.50 8.17
CA ILE A 165 5.04 1.07 8.12
C ILE A 165 4.12 2.01 8.92
N GLU A 166 4.61 2.69 9.96
CA GLU A 166 3.76 3.60 10.76
C GLU A 166 3.05 4.67 9.93
N LEU A 167 3.72 5.22 8.92
CA LEU A 167 3.15 6.32 8.14
C LEU A 167 2.12 5.87 7.10
N THR A 168 1.89 4.56 6.92
CA THR A 168 0.80 4.08 6.06
C THR A 168 -0.56 4.09 6.76
N ARG A 169 -0.64 4.52 8.03
CA ARG A 169 -1.93 4.76 8.70
C ARG A 169 -2.76 5.78 7.93
N PHE A 170 -3.99 5.37 7.60
CA PHE A 170 -4.97 6.24 6.98
C PHE A 170 -6.29 6.27 7.76
N PRO A 171 -6.91 7.44 8.00
CA PRO A 171 -6.44 8.79 7.65
C PRO A 171 -5.16 9.18 8.39
N VAL A 172 -4.33 10.01 7.74
CA VAL A 172 -3.03 10.44 8.31
C VAL A 172 -3.26 11.17 9.64
N PRO A 173 -2.68 10.69 10.76
CA PRO A 173 -2.75 11.37 12.05
C PRO A 173 -2.20 12.81 11.98
N VAL A 174 -2.75 13.71 12.79
CA VAL A 174 -2.40 15.14 12.80
C VAL A 174 -1.00 15.42 13.40
N ALA A 175 -0.40 14.44 14.08
CA ALA A 175 0.91 14.60 14.73
C ALA A 175 2.04 14.96 13.74
N GLU A 176 3.03 15.76 14.19
CA GLU A 176 4.07 16.34 13.33
C GLU A 176 4.97 15.30 12.63
N ASP A 177 5.31 14.21 13.32
CA ASP A 177 6.07 13.10 12.75
C ASP A 177 5.34 12.42 11.58
N HIS A 178 4.01 12.48 11.57
CA HIS A 178 3.19 11.98 10.49
C HIS A 178 3.12 12.96 9.29
N GLN A 179 3.80 14.10 9.32
CA GLN A 179 3.89 15.03 8.20
C GLN A 179 5.14 14.83 7.33
N ASP A 180 6.00 13.86 7.65
CA ASP A 180 7.21 13.57 6.86
C ASP A 180 6.91 13.10 5.42
N THR A 181 7.48 13.78 4.44
CA THR A 181 7.34 13.46 3.00
C THR A 181 8.66 13.10 2.34
N VAL A 182 9.78 13.13 3.06
CA VAL A 182 11.13 13.08 2.47
C VAL A 182 11.97 11.90 2.93
N ASN A 183 11.81 11.44 4.18
CA ASN A 183 12.52 10.24 4.63
C ASN A 183 11.77 8.97 4.21
N TYR A 184 12.40 7.81 4.45
CA TYR A 184 11.92 6.52 3.97
C TYR A 184 10.48 6.21 4.40
N SER A 185 10.08 6.54 5.62
CA SER A 185 8.70 6.34 6.07
C SER A 185 7.71 7.19 5.27
N GLY A 186 8.06 8.45 4.97
CA GLY A 186 7.27 9.33 4.12
C GLY A 186 7.17 8.82 2.68
N LEU A 187 8.27 8.26 2.14
CA LEU A 187 8.30 7.67 0.80
C LEU A 187 7.53 6.35 0.71
N VAL A 188 7.51 5.55 1.78
CA VAL A 188 6.69 4.33 1.88
C VAL A 188 5.21 4.68 1.85
N ARG A 189 4.78 5.67 2.65
CA ARG A 189 3.41 6.22 2.53
C ARG A 189 3.12 6.75 1.13
N ALA A 190 4.05 7.50 0.54
CA ALA A 190 3.83 8.07 -0.78
C ALA A 190 3.68 6.97 -1.84
N ALA A 191 4.43 5.88 -1.72
CA ALA A 191 4.32 4.71 -2.60
C ALA A 191 2.98 4.00 -2.45
N ASP A 192 2.48 3.86 -1.22
CA ASP A 192 1.15 3.31 -0.94
C ASP A 192 0.06 4.14 -1.65
N LEU A 193 0.02 5.44 -1.38
CA LEU A 193 -0.94 6.36 -1.98
C LEU A 193 -0.82 6.43 -3.51
N ILE A 194 0.38 6.56 -4.07
CA ILE A 194 0.56 6.60 -5.53
C ILE A 194 0.26 5.23 -6.16
N GLY A 195 0.68 4.13 -5.54
CA GLY A 195 0.42 2.76 -6.02
C GLY A 195 -1.07 2.46 -6.10
N GLN A 196 -1.82 2.90 -5.10
CA GLN A 196 -3.27 2.86 -5.10
C GLN A 196 -3.86 3.65 -6.29
N LEU A 197 -3.49 4.92 -6.40
CA LEU A 197 -4.17 5.86 -7.29
C LEU A 197 -3.71 5.81 -8.75
N SER A 198 -2.53 5.24 -9.01
CA SER A 198 -1.96 5.05 -10.36
C SER A 198 -2.32 3.71 -10.98
N ASP A 199 -3.07 2.85 -10.29
CA ASP A 199 -3.60 1.61 -10.85
C ASP A 199 -4.48 1.94 -12.08
N PRO A 200 -4.17 1.41 -13.28
CA PRO A 200 -5.00 1.60 -14.48
C PRO A 200 -6.46 1.13 -14.31
N ARG A 201 -6.71 0.24 -13.35
CA ARG A 201 -8.03 -0.27 -13.00
C ARG A 201 -8.59 0.34 -11.71
N TYR A 202 -7.92 1.32 -11.10
CA TYR A 202 -8.34 1.92 -9.82
C TYR A 202 -9.83 2.27 -9.81
N LEU A 203 -10.27 2.99 -10.83
CA LEU A 203 -11.64 3.46 -11.02
C LEU A 203 -12.69 2.33 -11.08
N LYS A 204 -12.30 1.11 -11.50
CA LYS A 204 -13.16 -0.08 -11.47
C LYS A 204 -13.14 -0.79 -10.12
N LYS A 205 -12.05 -0.65 -9.36
CA LYS A 205 -11.85 -1.26 -8.03
C LYS A 205 -12.44 -0.43 -6.87
N ILE A 206 -12.89 0.79 -7.14
CA ILE A 206 -13.59 1.64 -6.14
C ILE A 206 -14.72 0.87 -5.44
N THR A 207 -15.44 0.00 -6.15
CA THR A 207 -16.48 -0.85 -5.55
C THR A 207 -15.93 -1.77 -4.47
N SER A 208 -14.80 -2.42 -4.71
CA SER A 208 -14.14 -3.27 -3.70
C SER A 208 -13.76 -2.46 -2.46
N LEU A 209 -13.12 -1.29 -2.66
CA LEU A 209 -12.73 -0.41 -1.56
C LEU A 209 -13.94 0.11 -0.76
N TYR A 210 -15.04 0.44 -1.44
CA TYR A 210 -16.27 0.87 -0.78
C TYR A 210 -16.81 -0.20 0.17
N TYR A 211 -16.81 -1.47 -0.22
CA TYR A 211 -17.35 -2.54 0.62
C TYR A 211 -16.46 -2.85 1.84
N GLU A 212 -15.14 -2.65 1.74
CA GLU A 212 -14.28 -2.68 2.92
C GLU A 212 -14.55 -1.51 3.87
N PHE A 213 -14.82 -0.32 3.33
CA PHE A 213 -15.25 0.83 4.12
C PHE A 213 -16.63 0.61 4.75
N GLU A 214 -17.51 -0.15 4.09
CA GLU A 214 -18.81 -0.52 4.64
C GLU A 214 -18.68 -1.47 5.83
N GLU A 215 -17.82 -2.48 5.72
CA GLU A 215 -17.59 -3.45 6.79
C GLU A 215 -17.06 -2.79 8.08
N THR A 216 -16.23 -1.76 7.92
CA THR A 216 -15.61 -1.03 9.04
C THR A 216 -16.39 0.21 9.46
N GLY A 217 -17.46 0.57 8.74
CA GLY A 217 -18.27 1.77 8.98
C GLY A 217 -17.62 3.10 8.55
N VAL A 218 -16.44 3.05 7.91
CA VAL A 218 -15.76 4.23 7.34
C VAL A 218 -16.62 4.92 6.29
N ASN A 219 -17.38 4.17 5.49
CA ASN A 219 -18.29 4.76 4.49
C ASN A 219 -19.30 5.72 5.15
N LYS A 220 -19.91 5.31 6.26
CA LYS A 220 -20.87 6.12 7.03
C LYS A 220 -20.21 7.36 7.63
N ALA A 221 -19.00 7.20 8.18
CA ALA A 221 -18.23 8.32 8.74
C ALA A 221 -17.88 9.38 7.66
N LEU A 222 -17.69 8.95 6.42
CA LEU A 222 -17.43 9.82 5.26
C LEU A 222 -18.70 10.30 4.54
N GLY A 223 -19.88 9.81 4.94
CA GLY A 223 -21.16 10.15 4.30
C GLY A 223 -21.36 9.49 2.93
N TYR A 224 -20.73 8.34 2.68
CA TYR A 224 -20.87 7.57 1.44
C TYR A 224 -21.94 6.50 1.59
N SER A 225 -22.91 6.50 0.66
CA SER A 225 -24.04 5.57 0.64
C SER A 225 -23.92 4.48 -0.43
N HIS A 226 -23.09 4.70 -1.45
CA HIS A 226 -22.79 3.71 -2.49
C HIS A 226 -21.40 3.96 -3.13
N PRO A 227 -20.83 2.99 -3.89
CA PRO A 227 -19.51 3.15 -4.52
C PRO A 227 -19.33 4.42 -5.37
N GLY A 228 -20.41 4.91 -5.98
CA GLY A 228 -20.40 6.17 -6.75
C GLY A 228 -20.03 7.41 -5.93
N ASP A 229 -20.28 7.42 -4.61
CA ASP A 229 -19.94 8.56 -3.75
C ASP A 229 -18.43 8.64 -3.51
N LEU A 230 -17.80 7.47 -3.34
CA LEU A 230 -16.35 7.35 -3.22
C LEU A 230 -15.67 7.82 -4.52
N ARG A 231 -16.22 7.43 -5.68
CA ARG A 231 -15.75 7.93 -6.99
C ARG A 231 -15.91 9.45 -7.12
N LYS A 232 -17.08 10.00 -6.80
CA LYS A 232 -17.34 11.44 -6.91
C LYS A 232 -16.43 12.30 -6.02
N ASN A 233 -16.01 11.77 -4.87
CA ASN A 233 -15.11 12.46 -3.95
C ASN A 233 -13.62 12.25 -4.27
N TYR A 234 -13.28 11.41 -5.24
CA TYR A 234 -11.91 11.04 -5.56
C TYR A 234 -10.98 12.23 -5.87
N SER A 235 -11.41 13.18 -6.70
CA SER A 235 -10.55 14.35 -7.05
C SER A 235 -10.30 15.25 -5.84
N LYS A 236 -11.32 15.47 -5.00
CA LYS A 236 -11.17 16.21 -3.73
C LYS A 236 -10.23 15.48 -2.78
N PHE A 237 -10.38 14.17 -2.65
CA PHE A 237 -9.50 13.31 -1.87
C PHE A 237 -8.05 13.36 -2.36
N TYR A 238 -7.84 13.32 -3.67
CA TYR A 238 -6.52 13.46 -4.28
C TYR A 238 -5.86 14.78 -3.86
N TRP A 239 -6.50 15.92 -4.14
CA TRP A 239 -5.87 17.23 -3.93
C TRP A 239 -5.67 17.60 -2.44
N HIS A 240 -6.61 17.24 -1.57
CA HIS A 240 -6.58 17.65 -0.16
C HIS A 240 -6.04 16.56 0.78
N GLY A 241 -6.27 15.28 0.45
CA GLY A 241 -5.91 14.14 1.30
C GLY A 241 -4.62 13.45 0.89
N VAL A 242 -4.19 13.56 -0.38
CA VAL A 242 -3.06 12.79 -0.91
C VAL A 242 -1.92 13.65 -1.42
N TYR A 243 -2.19 14.62 -2.29
CA TYR A 243 -1.18 15.48 -2.93
C TYR A 243 -0.15 16.08 -1.96
N PRO A 244 -0.54 16.58 -0.76
CA PRO A 244 0.42 17.10 0.22
C PRO A 244 1.51 16.10 0.61
N TYR A 245 1.19 14.80 0.62
CA TYR A 245 2.08 13.72 1.05
C TYR A 245 2.88 13.06 -0.08
N ILE A 246 2.52 13.31 -1.33
CA ILE A 246 3.15 12.65 -2.49
C ILE A 246 3.99 13.58 -3.36
N LYS A 247 3.87 14.90 -3.21
CA LYS A 247 4.53 15.90 -4.08
C LYS A 247 6.04 15.70 -4.23
N ASP A 248 6.74 15.31 -3.15
CA ASP A 248 8.19 15.09 -3.17
C ASP A 248 8.54 13.77 -3.88
N ALA A 249 7.76 12.71 -3.62
CA ALA A 249 7.90 11.43 -4.31
C ALA A 249 7.66 11.55 -5.83
N LEU A 250 6.69 12.37 -6.25
CA LEU A 250 6.44 12.64 -7.67
C LEU A 250 7.69 13.20 -8.36
N ARG A 251 8.50 14.04 -7.69
CA ARG A 251 9.75 14.57 -8.26
C ARG A 251 10.75 13.47 -8.55
N TYR A 252 10.85 12.44 -7.70
CA TYR A 252 11.71 11.29 -7.97
C TYR A 252 11.20 10.44 -9.13
N LEU A 253 9.89 10.21 -9.21
CA LEU A 253 9.28 9.44 -10.30
C LEU A 253 9.49 10.09 -11.68
N THR A 254 9.69 11.41 -11.78
CA THR A 254 10.03 12.06 -13.07
C THR A 254 11.38 11.64 -13.67
N LEU A 255 12.22 10.94 -12.91
CA LEU A 255 13.59 10.62 -13.33
C LEU A 255 13.72 9.32 -14.10
N THR A 256 12.74 8.41 -14.01
CA THR A 256 12.76 7.12 -14.72
C THR A 256 11.62 7.07 -15.73
N GLN A 257 11.78 6.25 -16.78
CA GLN A 257 10.70 6.05 -17.77
C GLN A 257 9.50 5.33 -17.14
N GLN A 258 9.76 4.34 -16.29
CA GLN A 258 8.71 3.68 -15.50
C GLN A 258 7.98 4.68 -14.58
N GLY A 259 8.72 5.55 -13.88
CA GLY A 259 8.13 6.54 -12.99
C GLY A 259 7.26 7.57 -13.71
N LYS A 260 7.67 8.02 -14.91
CA LYS A 260 6.81 8.88 -15.76
C LYS A 260 5.51 8.20 -16.16
N GLN A 261 5.54 6.88 -16.44
CA GLN A 261 4.33 6.13 -16.74
C GLN A 261 3.39 6.03 -15.52
N ILE A 262 3.95 5.81 -14.32
CA ILE A 262 3.19 5.82 -13.06
C ILE A 262 2.48 7.17 -12.88
N ILE A 263 3.21 8.28 -13.06
CA ILE A 263 2.65 9.64 -12.99
C ILE A 263 1.53 9.83 -14.03
N ALA A 264 1.74 9.38 -15.26
CA ALA A 264 0.74 9.49 -16.32
C ALA A 264 -0.55 8.75 -15.96
N ASN A 265 -0.45 7.53 -15.41
CA ASN A 265 -1.61 6.76 -14.96
C ASN A 265 -2.33 7.44 -13.79
N LEU A 266 -1.58 7.95 -12.81
CA LEU A 266 -2.11 8.70 -11.68
C LEU A 266 -2.95 9.90 -12.15
N TYR A 267 -2.38 10.75 -13.00
CA TYR A 267 -3.08 11.92 -13.51
C TYR A 267 -4.22 11.58 -14.45
N SER A 268 -4.13 10.49 -15.21
CA SER A 268 -5.24 10.00 -16.05
C SER A 268 -6.46 9.67 -15.19
N ASN A 269 -6.29 8.95 -14.08
CA ASN A 269 -7.40 8.62 -13.17
C ASN A 269 -8.03 9.87 -12.54
N VAL A 270 -7.21 10.84 -12.11
CA VAL A 270 -7.70 12.14 -11.59
C VAL A 270 -8.47 12.90 -12.65
N PHE A 271 -7.89 13.02 -13.84
CA PHE A 271 -8.50 13.74 -14.96
C PHE A 271 -9.86 13.17 -15.36
N VAL A 272 -9.98 11.84 -15.48
CA VAL A 272 -11.23 11.16 -15.84
C VAL A 272 -12.35 11.54 -14.87
N VAL A 273 -12.11 11.46 -13.56
CA VAL A 273 -13.14 11.76 -12.56
C VAL A 273 -13.49 13.25 -12.54
N GLU A 274 -12.52 14.15 -12.69
CA GLU A 274 -12.78 15.59 -12.74
C GLU A 274 -13.69 15.97 -13.91
N HIS A 275 -13.56 15.29 -15.06
CA HIS A 275 -14.34 15.59 -16.26
C HIS A 275 -15.69 14.86 -16.33
N GLU A 276 -15.85 13.72 -15.65
CA GLU A 276 -17.16 13.08 -15.48
C GLU A 276 -18.14 14.00 -14.75
N LYS A 277 -17.66 14.67 -13.70
CA LYS A 277 -18.47 15.62 -12.91
C LYS A 277 -18.99 16.79 -13.77
N VAL A 278 -18.13 17.36 -14.60
CA VAL A 278 -18.50 18.49 -15.48
C VAL A 278 -19.59 18.08 -16.47
N GLU A 279 -19.51 16.88 -17.02
CA GLU A 279 -20.52 16.37 -17.96
C GLU A 279 -21.85 16.01 -17.28
N GLU A 280 -21.84 15.46 -16.06
CA GLU A 280 -23.06 15.25 -15.26
C GLU A 280 -23.77 16.57 -14.95
N ASP A 281 -23.04 17.57 -14.44
CA ASP A 281 -23.57 18.90 -14.12
C ASP A 281 -24.17 19.56 -15.39
N ARG A 282 -23.49 19.42 -16.53
CA ARG A 282 -23.96 19.93 -17.82
C ARG A 282 -25.24 19.24 -18.28
N ARG A 283 -25.38 17.93 -18.13
CA ARG A 283 -26.60 17.19 -18.50
C ARG A 283 -27.80 17.62 -17.65
N GLN A 284 -27.61 17.76 -16.33
CA GLN A 284 -28.66 18.23 -15.42
C GLN A 284 -29.17 19.63 -15.79
N LEU A 285 -28.26 20.55 -16.17
CA LEU A 285 -28.61 21.89 -16.64
C LEU A 285 -29.39 21.91 -17.96
N VAL A 286 -29.22 20.90 -18.82
CA VAL A 286 -29.95 20.77 -20.09
C VAL A 286 -31.33 20.16 -19.88
N GLU A 287 -31.48 19.23 -18.93
CA GLU A 287 -32.78 18.59 -18.61
C GLU A 287 -33.72 19.50 -17.79
N HIS A 288 -33.20 20.56 -17.17
CA HIS A 288 -33.98 21.54 -16.40
C HIS A 288 -34.32 22.82 -17.21
N ARG A 289 -34.15 22.80 -18.53
CA ARG A 289 -34.57 23.84 -19.48
C ARG A 289 -35.68 23.33 -20.39
#